data_AF-A0A448MJA9-F1
#
_entry.id   AF-A0A448MJA9-F1
#
_cell.length_a   1.000
_cell.length_b   1.000
_cell.length_c   1.000
_cell.angle_alpha   90.00
_cell.angle_beta   90.00
_cell.angle_gamma   90.00
#
_symmetry.space_group_name_H-M   'P 1'
#
loop_
_entity.id
_entity.type
_entity.pdbx_description
1 polymer ?
#
loop_
_entity_poly.entity_id
_entity_poly.type
_entity_poly.pdbx_seq_one_letter_code
_entity_poly.pdbx_strand_id
1 'polypeptide(L)'
;MEDITVQSPNILIDTSKLPPSEPRQAENNEMEKVNLPVSLDVKNVTVEDLNLQLDQTYIALEHFQSAVSLNNESGLTLASTEFNKLNVTTVQLSKTEKPAEPKNNQPIDWEAIEQNLTPAF
;
A
#
# COMPACT_ATOMS: atom_id res chain seq x y z
N MET A 1 -2.96 6.18 30.24
CA MET A 1 -1.50 6.23 29.98
C MET A 1 -1.22 7.62 29.46
N GLU A 2 -0.17 8.30 29.93
CA GLU A 2 -0.01 9.71 29.57
C GLU A 2 0.79 9.88 28.29
N ASP A 3 2.00 9.30 28.20
CA ASP A 3 2.91 9.57 27.09
C ASP A 3 3.50 8.28 26.49
N ILE A 4 3.54 8.22 25.16
CA ILE A 4 4.22 7.20 24.36
C ILE A 4 5.23 7.91 23.46
N THR A 5 6.49 7.50 23.52
CA THR A 5 7.55 8.05 22.65
C THR A 5 8.27 6.93 21.93
N VAL A 6 8.44 7.09 20.62
CA VAL A 6 9.22 6.18 19.77
C VAL A 6 10.33 6.99 19.10
N GLN A 7 11.58 6.61 19.36
CA GLN A 7 12.75 7.31 18.83
C GLN A 7 13.36 6.55 17.67
N SER A 8 13.56 7.26 16.57
CA SER A 8 14.19 6.81 15.33
C SER A 8 13.68 5.45 14.81
N PRO A 9 12.35 5.22 14.74
CA PRO A 9 11.85 3.96 14.23
C PRO A 9 12.25 3.76 12.77
N ASN A 10 12.65 2.54 12.43
CA ASN A 10 12.99 2.15 11.07
C ASN A 10 12.04 1.03 10.63
N ILE A 11 11.20 1.32 9.63
CA ILE A 11 10.14 0.41 9.16
C ILE A 11 10.40 0.07 7.70
N LEU A 12 10.37 -1.22 7.37
CA LEU A 12 10.47 -1.73 6.00
C LEU A 12 9.18 -2.46 5.64
N ILE A 13 8.51 -2.00 4.59
CA ILE A 13 7.31 -2.63 4.02
C ILE A 13 7.64 -3.04 2.58
N ASP A 14 7.52 -4.33 2.31
CA ASP A 14 7.68 -4.93 0.99
C ASP A 14 6.32 -5.51 0.57
N THR A 15 5.61 -4.79 -0.28
CA THR A 15 4.25 -5.13 -0.68
C THR A 15 4.20 -6.39 -1.54
N SER A 16 5.32 -6.82 -2.14
CA SER A 16 5.40 -8.07 -2.90
C SER A 16 5.24 -9.32 -2.02
N LYS A 17 5.43 -9.17 -0.71
CA LYS A 17 5.25 -10.23 0.29
C LYS A 17 3.84 -10.24 0.90
N LEU A 18 2.99 -9.29 0.54
CA LEU A 18 1.60 -9.31 0.97
C LEU A 18 0.84 -10.41 0.22
N PRO A 19 -0.10 -11.10 0.88
CA PRO A 19 -0.93 -12.07 0.20
C PRO A 19 -1.69 -11.40 -0.96
N PRO A 20 -1.93 -12.13 -2.07
CA PRO A 20 -2.72 -11.60 -3.17
C PRO A 20 -4.10 -11.21 -2.65
N SER A 21 -4.54 -9.99 -2.98
CA SER A 21 -5.88 -9.56 -2.63
C SER A 21 -6.90 -10.44 -3.33
N GLU A 22 -7.87 -10.97 -2.60
CA GLU A 22 -9.01 -11.62 -3.21
C GLU A 22 -9.76 -10.61 -4.09
N PRO A 23 -10.34 -11.03 -5.23
CA PRO A 23 -11.17 -10.18 -6.05
C PRO A 23 -12.38 -9.72 -5.22
N ARG A 24 -12.27 -8.54 -4.62
CA ARG A 24 -13.39 -7.92 -3.92
C ARG A 24 -14.43 -7.56 -4.97
N GLN A 25 -15.61 -8.19 -4.89
CA GLN A 25 -16.81 -7.54 -5.39
C GLN A 25 -16.86 -6.17 -4.71
N ALA A 26 -17.31 -5.12 -5.40
CA ALA A 26 -17.46 -3.79 -4.80
C ALA A 26 -18.60 -3.86 -3.76
N GLU A 27 -18.32 -4.48 -2.63
CA GLU A 27 -19.12 -4.40 -1.43
C GLU A 27 -18.95 -2.99 -0.90
N ASN A 28 -19.79 -2.09 -1.41
CA ASN A 28 -20.04 -0.77 -0.84
C ASN A 28 -20.84 -0.91 0.47
N ASN A 29 -20.44 -1.87 1.30
CA ASN A 29 -20.93 -2.04 2.66
C ASN A 29 -20.22 -0.99 3.51
N GLU A 30 -20.95 -0.35 4.42
CA GLU A 30 -20.36 0.56 5.40
C GLU A 30 -19.18 -0.14 6.10
N MET A 31 -18.08 0.58 6.34
CA MET A 31 -16.91 0.00 7.01
C MET A 31 -17.33 -0.73 8.30
N GLU A 32 -17.05 -2.03 8.38
CA GLU A 32 -17.33 -2.79 9.60
C GLU A 32 -16.55 -2.17 10.77
N LYS A 33 -17.27 -1.82 11.83
CA LYS A 33 -16.65 -1.25 13.02
C LYS A 33 -15.83 -2.33 13.73
N VAL A 34 -14.56 -2.03 14.00
CA VAL A 34 -13.73 -2.85 14.89
C VAL A 34 -14.35 -2.84 16.28
N ASN A 35 -14.69 -4.02 16.82
CA ASN A 35 -15.20 -4.13 18.18
C ASN A 35 -14.05 -4.36 19.16
N LEU A 36 -13.75 -3.33 19.96
CA LEU A 36 -12.66 -3.33 20.91
C LEU A 36 -13.15 -3.80 22.27
N PRO A 37 -12.40 -4.69 22.96
CA PRO A 37 -12.73 -5.08 24.34
C PRO A 37 -12.51 -3.93 25.33
N VAL A 38 -11.65 -2.97 24.99
CA VAL A 38 -11.34 -1.77 25.79
C VAL A 38 -11.05 -0.58 24.89
N SER A 39 -11.42 0.62 25.34
CA SER A 39 -11.02 1.88 24.71
C SER A 39 -9.62 2.27 25.14
N LEU A 40 -8.89 2.94 24.25
CA LEU A 40 -7.56 3.49 24.50
C LEU A 40 -7.59 5.01 24.34
N ASP A 41 -6.96 5.72 25.27
CA ASP A 41 -6.74 7.16 25.21
C ASP A 41 -5.31 7.45 25.66
N VAL A 42 -4.54 8.09 24.79
CA VAL A 42 -3.14 8.48 25.00
C VAL A 42 -3.02 9.96 24.73
N LYS A 43 -2.63 10.72 25.76
CA LYS A 43 -2.55 12.18 25.69
C LYS A 43 -1.43 12.66 24.78
N ASN A 44 -0.35 11.90 24.71
CA ASN A 44 0.80 12.28 23.90
C ASN A 44 1.45 11.06 23.25
N VAL A 45 1.45 11.03 21.92
CA VAL A 45 2.21 10.10 21.11
C VAL A 45 3.23 10.91 20.32
N THR A 46 4.51 10.71 20.63
CA THR A 46 5.62 11.36 19.96
C THR A 46 6.43 10.34 19.15
N VAL A 47 6.71 10.67 17.90
CA VAL A 47 7.62 9.91 17.05
C VAL A 47 8.70 10.85 16.55
N GLU A 48 9.95 10.55 16.87
CA GLU A 48 11.12 11.31 16.42
C GLU A 48 11.86 10.50 15.35
N ASP A 49 12.32 11.16 14.29
CA ASP A 49 13.20 10.61 13.25
C ASP A 49 12.72 9.27 12.63
N LEU A 50 11.43 9.16 12.30
CA LEU A 50 10.89 7.99 11.60
C LEU A 50 11.50 7.86 10.21
N ASN A 51 11.98 6.66 9.90
CA ASN A 51 12.39 6.25 8.57
C ASN A 51 11.54 5.06 8.12
N LEU A 52 10.81 5.22 7.02
CA LEU A 52 9.96 4.20 6.43
C LEU A 52 10.41 3.96 4.99
N GLN A 53 10.77 2.72 4.68
CA GLN A 53 10.96 2.26 3.31
C GLN A 53 9.76 1.41 2.90
N LEU A 54 8.99 1.91 1.94
CA LEU A 54 7.86 1.23 1.31
C LEU A 54 8.24 0.89 -0.13
N ASP A 55 8.58 -0.36 -0.40
CA ASP A 55 9.12 -0.83 -1.69
C ASP A 55 10.31 0.04 -2.16
N GLN A 56 10.07 0.87 -3.17
CA GLN A 56 11.03 1.80 -3.79
C GLN A 56 10.81 3.26 -3.36
N THR A 57 9.95 3.47 -2.37
CA THR A 57 9.65 4.77 -1.78
C THR A 57 10.28 4.87 -0.40
N TYR A 58 11.09 5.90 -0.20
CA TYR A 58 11.67 6.27 1.07
C TYR A 58 10.91 7.45 1.67
N ILE A 59 10.48 7.31 2.91
CA ILE A 59 9.73 8.31 3.67
C ILE A 59 10.51 8.58 4.95
N ALA A 60 10.87 9.84 5.20
CA ALA A 60 11.51 10.27 6.44
C ALA A 60 10.68 11.38 7.09
N LEU A 61 10.36 11.21 8.37
CA LEU A 61 9.59 12.15 9.18
C LEU A 61 10.39 12.53 10.42
N GLU A 62 10.72 13.81 10.55
CA GLU A 62 11.61 14.31 11.60
C GLU A 62 10.94 14.29 12.98
N HIS A 63 9.69 14.77 13.06
CA HIS A 63 8.94 14.85 14.32
C HIS A 63 7.46 14.69 14.01
N PHE A 64 6.76 13.96 14.87
CA PHE A 64 5.31 13.83 14.90
C PHE A 64 4.84 13.78 16.34
N GLN A 65 3.83 14.58 16.68
CA GLN A 65 3.22 14.58 17.99
C GLN A 65 1.69 14.69 17.86
N SER A 66 0.95 13.83 18.56
CA SER A 66 -0.52 13.89 18.60
C SER A 66 -1.08 13.22 19.84
N ALA A 67 -2.27 13.62 20.27
CA ALA A 67 -3.06 12.80 21.19
C ALA A 67 -3.90 11.82 20.36
N VAL A 68 -3.97 10.57 20.81
CA VAL A 68 -4.61 9.48 20.06
C VAL A 68 -5.67 8.82 20.93
N SER A 69 -6.89 8.69 20.40
CA SER A 69 -7.93 7.89 21.06
C SER A 69 -8.48 6.84 20.10
N LEU A 70 -8.80 5.66 20.65
CA LEU A 70 -9.35 4.53 19.91
C LEU A 70 -10.50 3.93 20.71
N ASN A 71 -11.71 4.01 20.16
CA ASN A 71 -12.94 3.51 20.80
C ASN A 71 -13.95 2.99 19.76
N ASN A 72 -15.03 2.32 20.22
CA ASN A 72 -16.05 1.71 19.35
C ASN A 72 -17.04 2.72 18.73
N GLU A 73 -17.11 3.94 19.24
CA GLU A 73 -18.02 4.97 18.75
C GLU A 73 -17.43 5.67 17.51
N SER A 74 -16.23 6.22 17.66
CA SER A 74 -15.54 7.06 16.67
C SER A 74 -14.35 6.38 15.98
N GLY A 75 -13.97 5.16 16.39
CA GLY A 75 -12.79 4.49 15.86
C GLY A 75 -11.49 5.13 16.34
N LEU A 76 -10.44 5.05 15.50
CA LEU A 76 -9.17 5.74 15.74
C LEU A 76 -9.33 7.23 15.40
N THR A 77 -9.02 8.09 16.36
CA THR A 77 -9.05 9.54 16.20
C THR A 77 -7.74 10.15 16.65
N LEU A 78 -7.34 11.21 15.95
CA LEU A 78 -6.19 12.04 16.28
C LEU A 78 -6.70 13.41 16.73
N ALA A 79 -6.10 13.94 17.80
CA ALA A 79 -6.29 15.33 18.17
C ALA A 79 -5.46 16.25 17.26
N SER A 80 -5.29 17.51 17.67
CA SER A 80 -4.37 18.43 17.00
C SER A 80 -2.99 17.77 16.89
N THR A 81 -2.49 17.71 15.66
CA THR A 81 -1.28 16.97 15.30
C THR A 81 -0.23 17.97 14.86
N GLU A 82 0.95 17.90 15.48
CA GLU A 82 2.13 18.67 15.14
C GLU A 82 3.13 17.77 14.41
N PHE A 83 3.74 18.29 13.34
CA PHE A 83 4.85 17.61 12.68
C PHE A 83 5.77 18.64 12.01
N ASN A 84 7.06 18.32 11.92
CA ASN A 84 8.06 19.27 11.43
C ASN A 84 8.30 19.12 9.93
N LYS A 85 8.89 17.99 9.53
CA LYS A 85 9.37 17.78 8.17
C LYS A 85 9.07 16.36 7.70
N LEU A 86 8.42 16.25 6.54
CA LEU A 86 8.15 15.01 5.84
C LEU A 86 8.88 15.04 4.48
N ASN A 87 9.79 14.09 4.27
CA ASN A 87 10.44 13.87 2.99
C ASN A 87 9.93 12.57 2.39
N VAL A 88 9.46 12.62 1.13
CA VAL A 88 9.05 11.44 0.38
C VAL A 88 9.85 11.39 -0.91
N THR A 89 10.58 10.30 -1.11
CA THR A 89 11.40 10.07 -2.30
C THR A 89 11.02 8.74 -2.92
N THR A 90 10.54 8.75 -4.16
CA THR A 90 10.20 7.53 -4.90
C THR A 90 11.16 7.35 -6.06
N VAL A 91 11.78 6.18 -6.14
CA VAL A 91 12.54 5.80 -7.33
C VAL A 91 11.56 5.30 -8.38
N GLN A 92 11.31 6.09 -9.42
CA GLN A 92 10.61 5.57 -10.59
C GLN A 92 11.57 4.69 -11.38
N LEU A 93 11.41 3.38 -11.25
CA LEU A 93 11.91 2.46 -12.27
C LEU A 93 11.05 2.67 -13.50
N SER A 94 11.63 3.33 -14.50
CA SER A 94 11.06 3.40 -15.85
C SER A 94 10.71 1.98 -16.24
N LYS A 95 9.40 1.74 -16.32
CA LYS A 95 8.85 0.50 -16.86
C LYS A 95 9.43 0.42 -18.27
N THR A 96 10.43 -0.41 -18.49
CA THR A 96 10.81 -0.80 -19.84
C THR A 96 9.54 -1.35 -20.44
N GLU A 97 8.91 -0.58 -21.30
CA GLU A 97 7.83 -1.04 -22.15
C GLU A 97 8.37 -2.31 -22.81
N LYS A 98 7.87 -3.48 -22.39
CA LYS A 98 7.97 -4.66 -23.24
C LYS A 98 7.44 -4.20 -24.59
N PRO A 99 8.18 -4.37 -25.71
CA PRO A 99 7.66 -4.03 -27.01
C PRO A 99 6.27 -4.65 -27.12
N ALA A 100 5.26 -3.81 -27.35
CA ALA A 100 3.92 -4.30 -27.58
C ALA A 100 4.01 -5.28 -28.74
N GLU A 101 3.84 -6.58 -28.47
CA GLU A 101 3.53 -7.52 -29.53
C GLU A 101 2.31 -6.93 -30.25
N PRO A 102 2.37 -6.74 -31.58
CA PRO A 102 1.24 -6.23 -32.32
C PRO A 102 0.09 -7.21 -32.08
N LYS A 103 -0.96 -6.73 -31.38
CA LYS A 103 -2.24 -7.44 -31.33
C LYS A 103 -2.79 -7.44 -32.74
N ASN A 104 -2.43 -8.47 -33.49
CA ASN A 104 -3.04 -8.78 -34.75
C ASN A 104 -4.48 -9.21 -34.45
N ASN A 105 -5.41 -8.26 -34.53
CA ASN A 105 -6.85 -8.49 -34.36
C ASN A 105 -7.48 -9.19 -35.58
N GLN A 106 -6.70 -9.78 -36.47
CA GLN A 106 -7.25 -10.62 -37.53
C GLN A 106 -7.67 -11.98 -36.93
N PRO A 107 -8.86 -12.50 -37.31
CA PRO A 107 -9.26 -13.85 -36.97
C PRO A 107 -8.14 -14.81 -37.35
N ILE A 108 -7.74 -15.67 -36.41
CA ILE A 108 -6.72 -16.69 -36.65
C ILE A 108 -7.25 -17.61 -37.75
N ASP A 109 -6.60 -17.57 -38.91
CA ASP A 109 -6.94 -18.38 -40.08
C ASP A 109 -6.32 -19.78 -39.90
N TRP A 110 -7.12 -20.68 -39.33
CA TRP A 110 -6.72 -22.07 -39.06
C TRP A 110 -6.49 -22.89 -40.34
N GLU A 111 -7.15 -22.56 -41.46
CA GLU A 111 -6.98 -23.28 -42.74
C GLU A 111 -5.59 -23.03 -43.34
N ALA A 112 -5.12 -21.78 -43.28
CA ALA A 112 -3.78 -21.42 -43.74
C ALA A 112 -2.67 -22.07 -42.90
N ILE A 113 -2.93 -22.28 -41.60
CA ILE A 113 -1.98 -22.94 -40.68
C ILE A 113 -1.90 -24.44 -40.98
N GLU A 114 -3.02 -25.13 -41.19
CA GLU A 114 -3.01 -26.57 -41.53
C GLU A 114 -2.29 -26.85 -42.85
N GLN A 115 -2.50 -26.01 -43.87
CA GLN A 115 -1.84 -26.13 -45.18
C GLN A 115 -0.30 -26.02 -45.10
N ASN A 116 0.21 -25.29 -44.12
CA ASN A 116 1.65 -25.08 -43.94
C ASN A 116 2.30 -26.15 -43.03
N LEU A 117 1.48 -26.98 -42.38
CA LEU A 117 1.93 -28.02 -41.44
C LEU A 117 1.76 -29.43 -41.99
N THR A 118 1.11 -29.62 -43.13
CA THR A 118 1.10 -30.89 -43.88
C THR A 118 2.39 -31.03 -44.69
N PRO A 119 3.28 -31.99 -44.35
CA PRO A 119 4.42 -32.30 -45.21
C PRO A 119 3.88 -32.91 -46.51
N ALA A 120 4.44 -32.51 -47.64
CA ALA A 120 4.18 -33.21 -48.90
C ALA A 120 4.63 -34.68 -48.75
N PHE A 121 3.68 -35.61 -48.92
CA PHE A 121 3.98 -37.04 -49.02
C PHE A 121 4.68 -37.37 -50.34
#